data_AF-T2DM95-F1
#
_entry.id   AF-T2DM95-F1
#
_cell.length_a   1.000
_cell.length_b   1.000
_cell.length_c   1.000
_cell.angle_alpha   90.00
_cell.angle_beta   90.00
_cell.angle_gamma   90.00
#
_symmetry.space_group_name_H-M   'P 1'
#
loop_
_entity.id
_entity.type
_entity.pdbx_description
1 polymer ?
#
loop_
_entity_poly.entity_id
_entity_poly.type
_entity_poly.pdbx_seq_one_letter_code
_entity_poly.pdbx_strand_id
1 'polypeptide(L)'
;MMFAYELQDKVKAHNKQVKVFVCYPGASNTTLKRESASFLTRISWTFMVKIGLAQSAEQGAYPEVICATGENLKQLAYYGPTGLMNFGGPVGECRLEDFAVDKKVLTKLWAVSEEAKEFSWQL
;
A
#
# COMPACT_ATOMS: atom_id res chain seq x y z
N MET A 1 3.49 2.07 -2.96
CA MET A 1 3.72 0.73 -3.53
C MET A 1 5.01 0.68 -4.35
N MET A 2 5.07 1.24 -5.56
CA MET A 2 6.27 1.18 -6.44
C MET A 2 7.59 1.55 -5.73
N PHE A 3 7.60 2.66 -4.98
CA PHE A 3 8.76 3.07 -4.18
C PHE A 3 9.27 1.96 -3.24
N ALA A 4 8.37 1.23 -2.58
CA ALA A 4 8.71 0.16 -1.65
C ALA A 4 9.29 -1.07 -2.37
N TYR A 5 8.85 -1.36 -3.60
CA TYR A 5 9.44 -2.44 -4.41
C TYR A 5 10.87 -2.10 -4.86
N GLU A 6 11.11 -0.87 -5.29
CA GLU A 6 12.49 -0.43 -5.60
C GLU A 6 13.36 -0.40 -4.33
N LEU A 7 12.79 0.01 -3.19
CA LEU A 7 13.47 -0.05 -1.89
C LEU A 7 13.86 -1.50 -1.55
N GLN A 8 12.95 -2.46 -1.73
CA GLN A 8 13.23 -3.88 -1.52
C GLN A 8 14.38 -4.38 -2.41
N ASP A 9 14.39 -4.02 -3.68
CA ASP A 9 15.46 -4.39 -4.60
C ASP A 9 16.81 -3.81 -4.15
N LYS A 10 16.82 -2.54 -3.73
CA LYS A 10 18.03 -1.85 -3.27
C LYS A 10 18.60 -2.44 -1.98
N VAL A 11 17.77 -2.69 -0.96
CA VAL A 11 18.24 -3.33 0.29
C VAL A 11 18.77 -4.74 0.04
N LYS A 12 18.14 -5.49 -0.88
CA LYS A 12 18.59 -6.83 -1.29
C LYS A 12 19.93 -6.78 -2.02
N ALA A 13 20.10 -5.85 -2.96
CA ALA A 13 21.34 -5.67 -3.69
C ALA A 13 22.54 -5.32 -2.78
N HIS A 14 22.28 -4.68 -1.63
CA HIS A 14 23.30 -4.33 -0.63
C HIS A 14 23.37 -5.33 0.53
N ASN A 15 22.81 -6.54 0.37
CA ASN A 15 22.83 -7.62 1.36
C ASN A 15 22.33 -7.22 2.76
N LYS A 16 21.39 -6.27 2.85
CA LYS A 16 20.79 -5.89 4.13
C LYS A 16 19.76 -6.93 4.56
N GLN A 17 19.71 -7.21 5.86
CA GLN A 17 18.73 -8.12 6.47
C GLN A 17 17.40 -7.42 6.79
N VAL A 18 16.92 -6.57 5.87
CA VAL A 18 15.67 -5.83 6.01
C VAL A 18 14.71 -6.32 4.93
N LYS A 19 13.46 -6.56 5.32
CA LYS A 19 12.36 -6.90 4.40
C LYS A 19 11.43 -5.70 4.29
N VAL A 20 10.94 -5.45 3.08
CA VAL A 20 10.04 -4.36 2.75
C VAL A 20 8.80 -4.97 2.12
N PHE A 21 7.64 -4.60 2.64
CA PHE A 21 6.35 -5.13 2.20
C PHE A 21 5.42 -3.99 1.83
N VAL A 22 4.46 -4.28 0.93
CA VAL A 22 3.39 -3.34 0.57
C VAL A 22 2.07 -3.89 1.01
N CYS A 23 1.35 -3.05 1.74
CA CYS A 23 0.10 -3.37 2.40
C CYS A 23 -0.85 -2.20 2.18
N TYR A 24 -2.14 -2.47 2.11
CA TYR A 24 -3.14 -1.42 2.01
C TYR A 24 -4.36 -1.74 2.87
N PRO A 25 -4.99 -0.69 3.43
CA PRO A 25 -6.03 -0.85 4.44
C PRO A 25 -7.42 -1.02 3.82
N GLY A 26 -7.54 -1.39 2.54
CA GLY A 26 -8.81 -1.36 1.81
C GLY A 26 -9.54 -0.01 1.88
N ALA A 27 -10.87 -0.05 1.81
CA ALA A 27 -11.75 1.09 2.00
C ALA A 27 -12.01 1.35 3.49
N SER A 28 -11.00 1.84 4.20
CA SER A 28 -11.08 2.11 5.64
C SER A 28 -11.82 3.39 6.00
N ASN A 29 -12.75 3.31 6.95
CA ASN A 29 -13.50 4.44 7.49
C ASN A 29 -12.66 5.30 8.46
N THR A 30 -11.76 6.12 7.89
CA THR A 30 -10.92 7.07 8.62
C THR A 30 -11.32 8.53 8.33
N THR A 31 -10.69 9.48 9.02
CA THR A 31 -10.92 10.92 8.82
C THR A 31 -10.41 11.44 7.49
N LEU A 32 -9.53 10.70 6.79
CA LEU A 32 -8.89 11.14 5.53
C LEU A 32 -9.92 11.60 4.50
N LYS A 33 -10.97 10.81 4.27
CA LYS A 33 -12.03 11.15 3.29
C LYS A 33 -12.91 12.32 3.75
N ARG A 34 -12.99 12.59 5.05
CA ARG A 34 -13.75 13.73 5.59
C ARG A 34 -13.00 15.05 5.42
N GLU A 35 -11.69 15.03 5.55
CA GLU A 35 -10.86 16.25 5.63
C GLU A 35 -10.25 16.66 4.29
N SER A 36 -9.93 15.69 3.42
CA SER A 36 -9.18 15.95 2.19
C SER A 36 -10.00 15.83 0.90
N ALA A 37 -11.24 15.34 0.97
CA ALA A 37 -12.02 15.02 -0.23
C ALA A 37 -13.03 16.12 -0.60
N SER A 38 -13.31 16.22 -1.91
CA SER A 38 -14.35 17.11 -2.44
C SER A 38 -15.72 16.80 -1.84
N PHE A 39 -16.65 17.77 -1.89
CA PHE A 39 -18.01 17.60 -1.37
C PHE A 39 -18.73 16.37 -1.95
N LEU A 40 -18.67 16.16 -3.27
CA LEU A 40 -19.28 15.00 -3.93
C LEU A 40 -18.64 13.68 -3.47
N THR A 41 -17.33 13.65 -3.30
CA THR A 41 -16.61 12.48 -2.77
C THR A 41 -17.00 12.16 -1.33
N ARG A 42 -17.28 13.18 -0.50
CA ARG A 42 -17.74 12.99 0.88
C ARG A 42 -19.15 12.40 0.95
N ILE A 43 -20.04 12.81 0.05
CA ILE A 43 -21.38 12.23 -0.07
C ILE A 43 -21.30 10.77 -0.49
N SER A 44 -20.56 10.46 -1.55
CA SER A 44 -20.41 9.08 -2.02
C SER A 44 -19.75 8.18 -0.98
N TRP A 45 -18.74 8.70 -0.27
CA TRP A 45 -18.10 8.00 0.84
C TRP A 45 -19.08 7.70 1.97
N THR A 46 -19.88 8.68 2.37
CA THR A 46 -20.91 8.51 3.41
C THR A 46 -21.91 7.42 3.03
N PHE A 47 -22.31 7.38 1.75
CA PHE A 47 -23.17 6.30 1.25
C PHE A 47 -22.48 4.93 1.32
N MET A 48 -21.25 4.81 0.83
CA MET A 48 -20.46 3.57 0.91
C MET A 48 -20.34 3.02 2.33
N VAL A 49 -20.07 3.91 3.30
CA VAL A 49 -19.99 3.54 4.72
C VAL A 49 -21.35 3.06 5.23
N LYS A 50 -22.44 3.77 4.90
CA LYS A 50 -23.80 3.41 5.35
C LYS A 50 -24.27 2.05 4.83
N ILE A 51 -23.87 1.65 3.63
CA ILE A 51 -24.23 0.35 3.05
C ILE A 51 -23.25 -0.77 3.43
N GLY A 52 -22.29 -0.51 4.33
CA GLY A 52 -21.38 -1.53 4.85
C GLY A 52 -20.28 -1.98 3.88
N LEU A 53 -19.99 -1.21 2.83
CA LEU A 53 -18.89 -1.53 1.91
C LEU A 53 -17.51 -1.12 2.43
N ALA A 54 -17.45 -0.12 3.31
CA ALA A 54 -16.22 0.32 3.95
C ALA A 54 -15.95 -0.51 5.22
N GLN A 55 -14.68 -0.85 5.48
CA GLN A 55 -14.27 -1.51 6.72
C GLN A 55 -13.95 -0.51 7.83
N SER A 56 -13.99 -0.96 9.09
CA SER A 56 -13.65 -0.11 10.23
C SER A 56 -12.17 0.31 10.17
N ALA A 57 -11.80 1.39 10.88
CA ALA A 57 -10.39 1.79 10.98
C ALA A 57 -9.52 0.69 11.64
N GLU A 58 -10.10 -0.07 12.57
CA GLU A 58 -9.42 -1.20 13.22
C GLU A 58 -9.13 -2.33 12.22
N GLN A 59 -10.14 -2.77 11.45
CA GLN A 59 -9.96 -3.75 10.38
C GLN A 59 -8.99 -3.23 9.32
N GLY A 60 -9.04 -1.92 9.09
CA GLY A 60 -8.11 -1.18 8.26
C GLY A 60 -6.64 -1.35 8.65
N ALA A 61 -6.33 -1.58 9.93
CA ALA A 61 -4.96 -1.74 10.42
C ALA A 61 -4.45 -3.19 10.33
N TYR A 62 -5.33 -4.16 10.08
CA TYR A 62 -4.93 -5.57 10.03
C TYR A 62 -3.90 -5.88 8.93
N PRO A 63 -4.02 -5.36 7.69
CA PRO A 63 -3.00 -5.54 6.65
C PRO A 63 -1.61 -5.08 7.08
N GLU A 64 -1.52 -3.94 7.76
CA GLU A 64 -0.27 -3.34 8.20
C GLU A 64 0.38 -4.16 9.31
N VAL A 65 -0.42 -4.62 10.29
CA VAL A 65 0.05 -5.54 11.35
C VAL A 65 0.56 -6.84 10.73
N ILE A 66 -0.22 -7.45 9.83
CA ILE A 66 0.17 -8.69 9.16
C ILE A 66 1.46 -8.52 8.37
N CYS A 67 1.64 -7.42 7.64
CA CYS A 67 2.90 -7.17 6.95
C CYS A 67 4.09 -6.93 7.87
N ALA A 68 3.87 -6.32 9.03
CA ALA A 68 4.92 -6.06 10.00
C ALA A 68 5.35 -7.32 10.76
N THR A 69 4.42 -8.25 11.02
CA THR A 69 4.66 -9.40 11.91
C THR A 69 4.52 -10.76 11.24
N GLY A 70 4.01 -10.81 10.01
CA GLY A 70 3.67 -12.04 9.32
C GLY A 70 4.90 -12.83 8.87
N GLU A 71 4.82 -14.14 9.02
CA GLU A 71 5.82 -15.06 8.50
C GLU A 71 5.52 -15.42 7.04
N ASN A 72 6.56 -15.74 6.26
CA ASN A 72 6.44 -16.24 4.88
C ASN A 72 5.71 -15.32 3.87
N LEU A 73 5.70 -14.01 4.11
CA LEU A 73 5.19 -13.03 3.15
C LEU A 73 6.14 -12.86 1.95
N LYS A 74 5.56 -12.66 0.76
CA LYS A 74 6.30 -12.34 -0.46
C LYS A 74 6.63 -10.85 -0.49
N GLN A 75 7.88 -10.50 -0.79
CA GLN A 75 8.34 -9.10 -0.79
C GLN A 75 7.86 -8.28 -2.01
N LEU A 76 7.53 -8.94 -3.12
CA LEU A 76 6.95 -8.34 -4.33
C LEU A 76 5.46 -8.69 -4.47
N ALA A 77 4.71 -8.50 -3.39
CA ALA A 77 3.27 -8.73 -3.35
C ALA A 77 2.52 -7.48 -2.86
N TYR A 78 1.21 -7.50 -3.03
CA TYR A 78 0.31 -6.44 -2.59
C TYR A 78 -0.69 -7.03 -1.59
N TYR A 79 -0.49 -6.79 -0.30
CA TYR A 79 -1.31 -7.40 0.76
C TYR A 79 -2.43 -6.48 1.24
N GLY A 80 -3.63 -7.01 1.39
CA GLY A 80 -4.76 -6.27 1.95
C GLY A 80 -6.05 -7.07 1.86
N PRO A 81 -7.21 -6.42 2.03
CA PRO A 81 -8.49 -7.12 2.04
C PRO A 81 -8.80 -7.75 0.68
N THR A 82 -9.21 -9.02 0.69
CA THR A 82 -9.48 -9.82 -0.52
C THR A 82 -10.97 -9.98 -0.84
N GLY A 83 -11.83 -9.25 -0.14
CA GLY A 83 -13.27 -9.26 -0.38
C GLY A 83 -13.68 -8.43 -1.59
N LEU A 84 -14.96 -8.04 -1.63
CA LEU A 84 -15.54 -7.33 -2.77
C LEU A 84 -14.73 -6.09 -3.13
N MET A 85 -14.25 -6.04 -4.38
CA MET A 85 -13.48 -4.92 -4.92
C MET A 85 -12.28 -4.50 -4.05
N ASN A 86 -11.76 -5.41 -3.22
CA ASN A 86 -10.68 -5.12 -2.28
C ASN A 86 -11.02 -4.05 -1.22
N PHE A 87 -12.32 -3.78 -0.98
CA PHE A 87 -12.77 -2.76 -0.03
C PHE A 87 -12.65 -3.20 1.42
N GLY A 88 -12.87 -4.48 1.71
CA GLY A 88 -12.79 -5.05 3.04
C GLY A 88 -12.79 -6.58 2.98
N GLY A 89 -12.74 -7.21 4.15
CA GLY A 89 -12.70 -8.68 4.28
C GLY A 89 -11.33 -9.22 4.72
N PRO A 90 -11.11 -10.54 4.62
CA PRO A 90 -9.87 -11.17 5.08
C PRO A 90 -8.64 -10.62 4.36
N VAL A 91 -7.55 -10.46 5.11
CA VAL A 91 -6.27 -10.01 4.56
C VAL A 91 -5.60 -11.15 3.79
N GLY A 92 -5.13 -10.84 2.58
CA GLY A 92 -4.42 -11.78 1.73
C GLY A 92 -3.67 -11.09 0.59
N GLU A 93 -3.00 -11.88 -0.22
CA GLU A 93 -2.33 -11.40 -1.44
C GLU A 93 -3.39 -10.98 -2.46
N CYS A 94 -3.37 -9.71 -2.83
CA CYS A 94 -4.25 -9.11 -3.81
C CYS A 94 -3.57 -9.09 -5.18
N ARG A 95 -4.37 -8.93 -6.24
CA ARG A 95 -3.85 -8.79 -7.60
C ARG A 95 -2.90 -7.59 -7.68
N LEU A 96 -1.70 -7.86 -8.16
CA LEU A 96 -0.68 -6.86 -8.49
C LEU A 96 -0.57 -6.78 -10.00
N GLU A 97 -0.76 -5.59 -10.57
CA GLU A 97 -0.65 -5.39 -12.02
C GLU A 97 0.83 -5.31 -12.46
N ASP A 98 1.14 -5.81 -13.65
CA ASP A 98 2.52 -5.89 -14.16
C ASP A 98 3.22 -4.53 -14.20
N PHE A 99 2.49 -3.45 -14.51
CA PHE A 99 3.06 -2.11 -14.56
C PHE A 99 3.56 -1.63 -13.18
N ALA A 100 3.02 -2.18 -12.08
CA ALA A 100 3.43 -1.82 -10.73
C ALA A 100 4.83 -2.33 -10.37
N VAL A 101 5.36 -3.27 -11.14
CA VAL A 101 6.68 -3.88 -10.98
C VAL A 101 7.58 -3.69 -12.20
N ASP A 102 7.20 -2.80 -13.14
CA ASP A 102 8.06 -2.45 -14.27
C ASP A 102 9.35 -1.80 -13.77
N LYS A 103 10.47 -2.50 -13.96
CA LYS A 103 11.77 -2.07 -13.42
C LYS A 103 12.21 -0.70 -13.93
N LYS A 104 11.91 -0.33 -15.18
CA LYS A 104 12.28 0.99 -15.73
C LYS A 104 11.49 2.09 -15.01
N VAL A 105 10.21 1.86 -14.73
CA VAL A 105 9.36 2.79 -13.98
C VAL A 105 9.84 2.91 -12.53
N LEU A 106 10.13 1.78 -11.88
CA LEU A 106 10.60 1.75 -10.49
C LEU A 106 11.92 2.54 -10.32
N THR A 107 12.92 2.27 -11.16
CA THR A 107 14.21 2.96 -11.11
C THR A 107 14.08 4.45 -11.43
N LYS A 108 13.23 4.82 -12.40
CA LYS A 108 12.97 6.23 -12.70
C LYS A 108 12.28 6.94 -11.52
N LEU A 109 11.27 6.32 -10.92
CA LEU A 109 10.56 6.86 -9.76
C LEU A 109 11.51 7.12 -8.59
N TRP A 110 12.45 6.21 -8.33
CA TRP A 110 13.45 6.41 -7.29
C TRP A 110 14.35 7.61 -7.58
N ALA A 111 14.93 7.68 -8.78
CA ALA A 111 15.82 8.77 -9.16
C ALA A 111 15.14 10.15 -9.02
N VAL A 112 13.90 10.29 -9.51
CA VAL A 112 13.16 11.57 -9.36
C VAL A 112 12.76 11.84 -7.91
N SER A 113 12.58 10.80 -7.08
CA SER A 113 12.29 10.98 -5.65
C SER A 113 13.52 11.49 -4.90
N GLU A 114 14.71 10.99 -5.21
CA GLU A 114 15.98 11.47 -4.66
C GLU A 114 16.26 12.91 -5.08
N GLU A 115 16.08 13.23 -6.37
CA GLU A 115 16.22 14.59 -6.89
C GLU A 115 15.25 15.55 -6.21
N ALA A 116 13.96 15.23 -6.15
CA ALA A 116 12.94 16.08 -5.53
C ALA A 116 13.12 16.28 -4.02
N LYS A 117 13.92 15.41 -3.37
CA LYS A 117 14.26 15.51 -1.96
C LYS A 117 15.66 16.04 -1.71
N GLU A 118 16.41 16.36 -2.78
CA GLU A 118 17.83 16.74 -2.72
C GLU A 118 18.64 15.76 -1.85
N PHE A 119 18.27 14.48 -1.91
CA PHE A 119 18.79 13.44 -1.02
C PHE A 119 19.10 12.19 -1.82
N SER A 120 20.37 11.79 -1.81
CA SER A 120 20.81 10.50 -2.35
C SER A 120 20.94 9.49 -1.21
N TRP A 121 20.25 8.37 -1.34
CA TRP A 121 20.30 7.32 -0.35
C TRP A 121 21.49 6.40 -0.59
N GLN A 122 22.53 6.58 0.23
CA GLN A 122 23.71 5.71 0.28
C GLN A 122 23.41 4.53 1.21
N LEU A 123 23.46 3.31 0.68
CA LEU A 123 23.01 2.08 1.35
C LEU A 123 24.17 1.23 1.88
#